data_AF-A0A969D5F4-F1
#
_entry.id   AF-A0A969D5F4-F1
#
_cell.length_a   1.000
_cell.length_b   1.000
_cell.length_c   1.000
_cell.angle_alpha   90.00
_cell.angle_beta   90.00
_cell.angle_gamma   90.00
#
_symmetry.space_group_name_H-M   'P 1'
#
loop_
_entity.id
_entity.type
_entity.pdbx_description
1 polymer ?
#
loop_
_entity_poly.entity_id
_entity_poly.type
_entity_poly.pdbx_seq_one_letter_code
_entity_poly.pdbx_strand_id
1 'polypeptide(L)'
;MLAVGLSVVFGLLDVLNLAHCTLYMIGAYIGFTLASWAGSYWLALVMAPLAVTVVGALLYVALLRRLRGNHLIQALVTFGLLFVGYDAARIIWGVDQFRMAEPAIFNGSFPIFGQEYPVYRLFVFAVGLATAIGLYLGLERTRLGAVVRAGVDD
;
A
#
# COMPACT_ATOMS: atom_id res chain seq x y z
N MET A 1 -1.05 8.50 3.10
CA MET A 1 -1.49 7.32 2.31
C MET A 1 -1.64 6.08 3.17
N LEU A 2 -0.61 5.64 3.90
CA LEU A 2 -0.68 4.46 4.78
C LEU A 2 -1.68 4.61 5.95
N ALA A 3 -1.78 5.79 6.57
CA ALA A 3 -2.69 6.03 7.70
C ALA A 3 -4.19 6.09 7.30
N VAL A 4 -4.50 6.56 6.07
CA VAL A 4 -5.89 6.70 5.60
C VAL A 4 -6.55 5.34 5.42
N GLY A 5 -5.82 4.34 4.91
CA GLY A 5 -6.33 2.98 4.78
C GLY A 5 -6.63 2.33 6.14
N LEU A 6 -5.81 2.62 7.15
CA LEU A 6 -6.02 2.18 8.52
C LEU A 6 -7.30 2.81 9.12
N SER A 7 -7.46 4.14 9.02
CA SER A 7 -8.62 4.85 9.57
C SER A 7 -9.94 4.42 8.94
N VAL A 8 -9.96 4.15 7.63
CA VAL A 8 -11.18 3.69 6.93
C VAL A 8 -11.50 2.24 7.28
N VAL A 9 -10.52 1.33 7.29
CA VAL A 9 -10.77 -0.09 7.63
C VAL A 9 -11.16 -0.26 9.10
N PHE A 10 -10.47 0.41 10.03
CA PHE A 10 -10.85 0.37 11.43
C PHE A 10 -12.18 1.06 11.71
N GLY A 11 -12.40 2.24 11.13
CA GLY A 11 -13.63 2.99 11.36
C GLY A 11 -14.89 2.31 10.84
N LEU A 12 -14.76 1.35 9.91
CA LEU A 12 -15.90 0.64 9.32
C LEU A 12 -16.01 -0.84 9.70
N LEU A 13 -14.89 -1.52 9.97
CA LEU A 13 -14.87 -2.97 10.22
C LEU A 13 -14.39 -3.33 11.63
N ASP A 14 -13.92 -2.36 12.42
CA ASP A 14 -13.33 -2.54 13.75
C ASP A 14 -12.19 -3.59 13.76
N VAL A 15 -11.41 -3.62 12.67
CA VAL A 15 -10.34 -4.59 12.43
C VAL A 15 -8.99 -3.90 12.34
N LEU A 16 -8.09 -4.28 13.25
CA LEU A 16 -6.69 -3.88 13.27
C LEU A 16 -5.85 -4.65 12.24
N ASN A 17 -5.93 -4.29 10.95
CA ASN A 17 -5.17 -4.95 9.89
C ASN A 17 -3.73 -4.42 9.79
N LEU A 18 -2.81 -4.99 10.57
CA LEU A 18 -1.37 -4.67 10.52
C LEU A 18 -0.64 -5.29 9.34
N ALA A 19 -1.23 -6.30 8.68
CA ALA A 19 -0.63 -6.97 7.54
C ALA A 19 -0.51 -6.07 6.30
N HIS A 20 -1.22 -4.94 6.28
CA HIS A 20 -1.12 -3.94 5.22
C HIS A 20 0.31 -3.39 5.07
N CYS A 21 1.05 -3.20 6.17
CA CYS A 21 2.42 -2.70 6.12
C CYS A 21 3.35 -3.71 5.43
N THR A 22 3.11 -4.99 5.68
CA THR A 22 3.83 -6.10 5.06
C THR A 22 3.50 -6.24 3.59
N LEU A 23 2.23 -6.09 3.21
CA LEU A 23 1.80 -6.07 1.81
C LEU A 23 2.43 -4.90 1.04
N TYR A 24 2.48 -3.71 1.66
CA TYR A 24 3.17 -2.55 1.10
C TYR A 24 4.66 -2.85 0.87
N MET A 25 5.33 -3.44 1.87
CA MET A 25 6.74 -3.80 1.78
C MET A 25 7.00 -4.85 0.69
N ILE A 26 6.20 -5.92 0.64
CA ILE A 26 6.26 -6.94 -0.42
C ILE A 26 6.06 -6.27 -1.79
N GLY A 27 5.17 -5.30 -1.90
CA GLY A 27 4.96 -4.55 -3.12
C GLY A 27 6.14 -3.71 -3.57
N ALA A 28 6.79 -3.03 -2.63
CA ALA A 28 8.00 -2.27 -2.91
C ALA A 28 9.11 -3.20 -3.43
N TYR A 29 9.29 -4.37 -2.81
CA TYR A 29 10.31 -5.34 -3.23
C TYR A 29 9.99 -6.01 -4.57
N ILE A 30 8.73 -6.41 -4.80
CA ILE A 30 8.27 -6.91 -6.09
C ILE A 30 8.52 -5.84 -7.16
N GLY A 31 8.15 -4.59 -6.89
CA GLY A 31 8.43 -3.48 -7.81
C GLY A 31 9.91 -3.32 -8.08
N PHE A 32 10.77 -3.46 -7.07
CA PHE A 32 12.22 -3.34 -7.23
C PHE A 32 12.75 -4.46 -8.14
N THR A 33 12.32 -5.70 -7.90
CA THR A 33 12.69 -6.84 -8.74
C THR A 33 12.16 -6.70 -10.16
N LEU A 34 10.93 -6.22 -10.36
CA LEU A 34 10.41 -5.95 -11.70
C LEU A 34 11.15 -4.81 -12.40
N ALA A 35 11.52 -3.75 -11.68
CA ALA A 35 12.27 -2.64 -12.24
C ALA A 35 13.68 -3.08 -12.66
N SER A 36 14.35 -3.92 -11.87
CA SER A 36 15.68 -4.45 -12.19
C SER A 36 15.66 -5.46 -13.33
N TRP A 37 14.60 -6.27 -13.44
CA TRP A 37 14.47 -7.29 -14.49
C TRP A 37 13.95 -6.73 -15.83
N ALA A 38 12.96 -5.84 -15.79
CA ALA A 38 12.36 -5.24 -16.99
C ALA A 38 13.12 -4.00 -17.49
N GLY A 39 14.00 -3.41 -16.68
CA GLY A 39 14.75 -2.19 -17.01
C GLY A 39 13.88 -0.94 -17.18
N SER A 40 12.59 -1.01 -16.88
CA SER A 40 11.62 0.07 -17.08
C SER A 40 10.89 0.41 -15.79
N TYR A 41 11.15 1.62 -15.27
CA TYR A 41 10.49 2.15 -14.08
C TYR A 41 8.96 2.23 -14.25
N TRP A 42 8.48 2.66 -15.42
CA TRP A 42 7.06 2.82 -15.69
C TRP A 42 6.30 1.50 -15.69
N LEU A 43 6.93 0.43 -16.22
CA LEU A 43 6.33 -0.89 -16.22
C LEU A 43 6.25 -1.45 -14.79
N ALA A 44 7.33 -1.28 -14.01
CA ALA A 44 7.35 -1.68 -12.61
C ALA A 44 6.32 -0.90 -11.77
N LEU A 45 6.13 0.39 -12.03
CA LEU A 45 5.17 1.25 -11.34
C LEU A 45 3.72 0.75 -11.49
N VAL A 46 3.35 0.19 -12.65
CA VAL A 46 2.00 -0.33 -12.92
C VAL A 46 1.87 -1.80 -12.49
N MET A 47 2.90 -2.60 -12.76
CA MET A 47 2.86 -4.05 -12.51
C MET A 47 3.00 -4.40 -11.03
N ALA A 48 3.75 -3.62 -10.25
CA ALA A 48 3.92 -3.87 -8.81
C ALA A 48 2.60 -3.80 -8.03
N PRO A 49 1.76 -2.75 -8.16
CA PRO A 49 0.44 -2.72 -7.53
C PRO A 49 -0.45 -3.89 -7.96
N LEU A 50 -0.42 -4.29 -9.23
CA LEU A 50 -1.20 -5.43 -9.72
C LEU A 50 -0.76 -6.74 -9.05
N ALA A 51 0.54 -7.00 -8.99
CA ALA A 51 1.08 -8.19 -8.33
C ALA A 51 0.71 -8.22 -6.83
N VAL A 52 0.83 -7.08 -6.15
CA VAL A 52 0.44 -6.96 -4.73
C VAL A 52 -1.06 -7.16 -4.54
N THR A 53 -1.87 -6.66 -5.47
CA THR A 53 -3.33 -6.83 -5.41
C THR A 53 -3.69 -8.31 -5.46
N VAL A 54 -3.02 -9.09 -6.32
CA VAL A 54 -3.20 -10.55 -6.38
C VAL A 54 -2.77 -11.22 -5.07
N VAL A 55 -1.61 -10.87 -4.54
CA VAL A 55 -1.10 -11.44 -3.26
C VAL A 55 -2.04 -11.09 -2.11
N GLY A 56 -2.46 -9.83 -2.01
CA GLY A 56 -3.39 -9.35 -0.98
C GLY A 56 -4.76 -10.01 -1.10
N ALA A 57 -5.28 -10.18 -2.31
CA ALA A 57 -6.54 -10.89 -2.56
C ALA A 57 -6.46 -12.37 -2.16
N LEU A 58 -5.33 -13.03 -2.45
CA LEU A 58 -5.09 -14.41 -2.05
C LEU A 58 -5.08 -14.55 -0.52
N LEU A 59 -4.33 -13.69 0.18
CA LEU A 59 -4.30 -13.68 1.65
C LEU A 59 -5.68 -13.39 2.24
N TYR A 60 -6.43 -12.49 1.61
CA TYR A 60 -7.78 -12.17 2.04
C TYR A 60 -8.73 -13.37 1.95
N VAL A 61 -8.76 -14.06 0.80
CA VAL A 61 -9.65 -15.20 0.58
C VAL A 61 -9.24 -16.41 1.42
N ALA A 62 -7.93 -16.65 1.57
CA ALA A 62 -7.41 -17.81 2.27
C ALA A 62 -7.52 -17.70 3.80
N LEU A 63 -7.20 -16.54 4.37
CA LEU A 63 -7.15 -16.34 5.82
C LEU A 63 -8.27 -15.42 6.32
N LEU A 64 -8.27 -14.15 5.91
CA LEU A 64 -9.14 -13.13 6.52
C LEU A 64 -10.63 -13.45 6.34
N ARG A 65 -11.04 -14.00 5.20
CA ARG A 65 -12.44 -14.37 4.95
C ARG A 65 -12.93 -15.47 5.89
N ARG A 66 -12.06 -16.41 6.29
CA ARG A 66 -12.42 -17.53 7.19
C ARG A 66 -12.51 -17.13 8.65
N LEU A 67 -11.95 -15.99 9.02
CA LEU A 67 -11.83 -15.52 10.40
C LEU A 67 -12.83 -14.40 10.75
N ARG A 68 -13.78 -14.12 9.84
CA ARG A 68 -14.84 -13.14 10.08
C ARG A 68 -15.71 -13.59 11.26
N GLY A 69 -15.81 -12.75 12.29
CA GLY A 69 -16.69 -12.97 13.45
C GLY A 69 -15.99 -12.89 14.81
N ASN A 70 -14.66 -12.90 14.87
CA ASN A 70 -13.92 -12.69 16.12
C ASN A 70 -12.76 -11.70 15.93
N HIS A 71 -13.00 -10.45 16.32
CA HIS A 71 -12.09 -9.32 16.14
C HIS A 71 -10.69 -9.56 16.77
N LEU A 72 -10.64 -10.23 17.92
CA LEU A 72 -9.38 -10.52 18.63
C LEU A 72 -8.50 -11.52 17.85
N ILE A 73 -9.11 -12.60 17.34
CA ILE A 73 -8.41 -13.60 16.53
C ILE A 73 -7.93 -12.99 15.22
N GLN A 74 -8.74 -12.14 14.60
CA GLN A 74 -8.38 -11.46 13.37
C GLN A 74 -7.16 -10.54 13.56
N ALA A 75 -7.13 -9.75 14.65
CA ALA A 75 -5.97 -8.94 14.98
C ALA A 75 -4.71 -9.79 15.18
N LEU A 76 -4.80 -10.89 15.94
CA LEU A 76 -3.69 -11.80 16.19
C LEU A 76 -3.14 -12.42 14.89
N VAL A 77 -4.03 -12.83 13.97
CA VAL A 77 -3.63 -13.39 12.67
C VAL A 77 -2.97 -12.33 11.78
N THR A 78 -3.47 -11.10 11.76
CA THR A 78 -2.80 -10.03 11.00
C THR A 78 -1.43 -9.66 11.56
N PHE A 79 -1.25 -9.76 12.89
CA PHE A 79 0.05 -9.66 13.53
C PHE A 79 0.97 -10.81 13.12
N GLY A 80 0.47 -12.05 13.10
CA GLY A 80 1.21 -13.20 12.59
C GLY A 80 1.63 -13.03 11.13
N LEU A 81 0.72 -12.52 10.29
CA LEU A 81 0.99 -12.22 8.89
C LEU A 81 2.07 -11.14 8.72
N LEU A 82 2.10 -10.17 9.64
CA LEU A 82 3.14 -9.14 9.67
C LEU A 82 4.52 -9.77 9.89
N PHE A 83 4.68 -10.64 10.88
CA PHE A 83 5.95 -11.32 11.13
C PHE A 83 6.34 -12.27 9.99
N VAL A 84 5.42 -13.12 9.53
CA VAL A 84 5.69 -14.07 8.44
C VAL A 84 6.05 -13.34 7.14
N GLY A 85 5.30 -12.29 6.78
CA GLY A 85 5.61 -11.52 5.59
C GLY A 85 6.92 -10.73 5.72
N TYR A 86 7.26 -10.29 6.94
CA TYR A 86 8.54 -9.63 7.21
C TYR A 86 9.72 -10.59 7.04
N ASP A 87 9.65 -11.76 7.68
CA ASP A 87 10.70 -12.78 7.57
C ASP A 87 10.78 -13.35 6.15
N ALA A 88 9.66 -13.58 5.47
CA ALA A 88 9.65 -14.02 4.07
C ALA A 88 10.36 -13.00 3.17
N ALA A 89 10.07 -11.70 3.35
CA ALA A 89 10.76 -10.67 2.59
C ALA A 89 12.26 -10.64 2.90
N ARG A 90 12.63 -10.80 4.17
CA ARG A 90 14.03 -10.87 4.61
C ARG A 90 14.78 -12.06 4.01
N ILE A 91 14.14 -13.22 3.85
CA ILE A 91 14.75 -14.41 3.24
C ILE A 91 14.97 -14.21 1.75
N ILE A 92 14.01 -13.59 1.04
CA ILE A 92 14.06 -13.47 -0.42
C ILE A 92 14.95 -12.30 -0.87
N TRP A 93 14.83 -11.14 -0.23
CA TRP A 93 15.52 -9.91 -0.62
C TRP A 93 16.69 -9.55 0.29
N GLY A 94 16.81 -10.15 1.47
CA GLY A 94 17.80 -9.76 2.48
C GLY A 94 17.28 -8.64 3.39
N VAL A 95 18.16 -8.13 4.25
CA VAL A 95 17.84 -7.07 5.24
C VAL A 95 18.09 -5.66 4.68
N ASP A 96 18.56 -5.57 3.43
CA ASP A 96 19.01 -4.32 2.85
C ASP A 96 17.84 -3.48 2.34
N GLN A 97 17.87 -2.19 2.67
CA GLN A 97 16.93 -1.21 2.13
C GLN A 97 17.32 -0.87 0.69
N PHE A 98 16.75 -1.59 -0.27
CA PHE A 98 16.96 -1.28 -1.69
C PHE A 98 16.31 0.05 -2.05
N ARG A 99 17.15 1.01 -2.46
CA ARG A 99 16.68 2.22 -3.15
C ARG A 99 16.55 1.88 -4.64
N MET A 100 15.35 2.02 -5.19
CA MET A 100 15.19 1.97 -6.65
C MET A 100 16.02 3.08 -7.29
N ALA A 101 16.77 2.74 -8.34
CA ALA A 101 17.40 3.73 -9.19
C ALA A 101 16.30 4.56 -9.87
N GLU A 102 16.29 5.85 -9.57
CA GLU A 102 15.31 6.80 -10.09
C GLU A 102 15.55 7.01 -11.59
N PRO A 103 14.50 6.99 -12.44
CA PRO A 103 14.69 7.25 -13.87
C PRO A 103 15.16 8.69 -14.09
N ALA A 104 15.97 8.91 -15.13
CA ALA A 104 16.65 10.19 -15.40
C ALA A 104 15.72 11.43 -15.43
N ILE A 105 14.43 11.24 -15.70
CA ILE A 105 13.39 12.28 -15.71
C ILE A 105 13.18 12.91 -14.31
N PHE A 106 13.41 12.14 -13.23
CA PHE A 106 13.25 12.62 -11.85
C PHE A 106 14.56 13.03 -11.17
N ASN A 107 15.70 12.95 -11.88
CA ASN A 107 17.03 13.30 -11.36
C ASN A 107 17.24 14.81 -11.21
N GLY A 108 16.25 15.62 -11.58
CA GLY A 108 16.27 17.07 -11.41
C GLY A 108 15.81 17.49 -10.02
N SER A 109 16.33 18.62 -9.55
CA SER A 109 15.84 19.36 -8.39
C SER A 109 15.12 20.62 -8.86
N PHE A 110 14.04 20.99 -8.18
CA PHE A 110 13.35 22.26 -8.37
C PHE A 110 13.66 23.16 -7.17
N PRO A 111 14.19 24.38 -7.37
CA PRO A 111 14.49 25.27 -6.27
C PRO A 111 13.18 25.80 -5.67
N ILE A 112 12.93 25.49 -4.40
CA ILE A 112 11.79 26.00 -3.62
C ILE A 112 12.37 26.75 -2.43
N PHE A 113 12.06 28.05 -2.30
CA PHE A 113 12.59 28.91 -1.23
C PHE A 113 14.13 28.84 -1.05
N GLY A 114 14.88 28.68 -2.14
CA GLY A 114 16.34 28.58 -2.13
C GLY A 114 16.90 27.23 -1.69
N GLN A 115 16.06 26.22 -1.47
CA GLN A 115 16.47 24.83 -1.21
C GLN A 115 16.14 23.96 -2.42
N GLU A 116 17.07 23.09 -2.80
CA GLU A 116 16.87 22.15 -3.90
C GLU A 116 15.96 21.00 -3.47
N TYR A 117 14.75 20.95 -4.02
CA TYR A 117 13.78 19.89 -3.76
C TYR A 117 13.74 18.90 -4.92
N PRO A 118 14.05 17.60 -4.71
CA PRO A 118 13.99 16.60 -5.77
C PRO A 118 12.60 16.49 -6.39
N VAL A 119 12.52 16.50 -7.73
CA VAL A 119 11.25 16.40 -8.47
C VAL A 119 10.51 15.10 -8.14
N TYR A 120 11.23 14.03 -7.82
CA TYR A 120 10.65 12.76 -7.34
C TYR A 120 9.72 12.94 -6.13
N ARG A 121 10.11 13.76 -5.14
CA ARG A 121 9.29 13.99 -3.93
C ARG A 121 8.01 14.74 -4.24
N LEU A 122 8.07 15.70 -5.17
CA LEU A 122 6.90 16.44 -5.65
C LEU A 122 5.94 15.52 -6.41
N PHE A 123 6.47 14.62 -7.23
CA PHE A 123 5.66 13.60 -7.91
C PHE A 123 4.96 12.67 -6.92
N VAL A 124 5.69 12.11 -5.94
CA VAL A 124 5.11 11.27 -4.89
C VAL A 124 4.05 12.02 -4.09
N PHE A 125 4.27 13.30 -3.79
CA PHE A 125 3.28 14.16 -3.14
C PHE A 125 2.03 14.35 -3.99
N ALA A 126 2.18 14.62 -5.29
CA ALA A 126 1.06 14.79 -6.22
C ALA A 126 0.22 13.51 -6.35
N VAL A 127 0.87 12.34 -6.46
CA VAL A 127 0.19 11.03 -6.42
C VAL A 127 -0.51 10.84 -5.08
N GLY A 128 0.18 11.22 -3.98
CA GLY A 128 -0.35 11.35 -2.63
C GLY A 128 -1.72 12.02 -2.57
N LEU A 129 -1.75 13.24 -3.10
CA LEU A 129 -2.91 14.10 -3.13
C LEU A 129 -4.00 13.57 -4.06
N ALA A 130 -3.63 13.09 -5.25
CA ALA A 130 -4.55 12.52 -6.22
C ALA A 130 -5.32 11.32 -5.65
N THR A 131 -4.65 10.41 -4.97
CA THR A 131 -5.31 9.26 -4.33
C THR A 131 -6.18 9.69 -3.15
N ALA A 132 -5.77 10.69 -2.37
CA ALA A 132 -6.59 11.23 -1.28
C ALA A 132 -7.89 11.83 -1.81
N ILE A 133 -7.82 12.64 -2.87
CA ILE A 133 -8.99 13.21 -3.56
C ILE A 133 -9.84 12.10 -4.18
N GLY A 134 -9.22 11.11 -4.80
CA GLY A 134 -9.92 9.97 -5.40
C GLY A 134 -10.71 9.16 -4.35
N LEU A 135 -10.11 8.91 -3.18
CA LEU A 135 -10.79 8.27 -2.06
C LEU A 135 -11.93 9.14 -1.51
N TYR A 136 -11.69 10.44 -1.33
CA TYR A 136 -12.70 11.38 -0.86
C TYR A 136 -13.93 11.39 -1.78
N LEU A 137 -13.71 11.58 -3.09
CA LEU A 137 -14.78 11.55 -4.08
C LEU A 137 -15.43 10.17 -4.17
N GLY A 138 -14.65 9.09 -4.12
CA GLY A 138 -15.16 7.74 -4.11
C GLY A 138 -16.11 7.47 -2.95
N LEU A 139 -15.71 7.83 -1.73
CA LEU A 139 -16.50 7.59 -0.52
C LEU A 139 -17.68 8.56 -0.36
N GLU A 140 -17.58 9.78 -0.88
CA GLU A 140 -18.61 10.81 -0.66
C GLU A 140 -19.59 10.96 -1.83
N ARG A 141 -19.19 10.60 -3.06
CA ARG A 141 -20.03 10.75 -4.26
C ARG A 141 -20.52 9.43 -4.85
N THR A 142 -20.02 8.26 -4.44
CA THR A 142 -20.43 6.98 -5.04
C THR A 142 -21.36 6.15 -4.16
N ARG A 143 -22.19 5.31 -4.81
CA ARG A 143 -23.10 4.38 -4.12
C ARG A 143 -22.37 3.40 -3.19
N LEU A 144 -21.13 3.03 -3.53
CA LEU A 144 -20.29 2.20 -2.65
C LEU A 144 -20.00 2.91 -1.33
N GLY A 145 -19.70 4.22 -1.37
CA GLY A 145 -19.52 5.04 -0.19
C GLY A 145 -20.78 5.18 0.67
N ALA A 146 -21.94 5.29 0.03
CA ALA A 146 -23.24 5.34 0.74
C ALA A 146 -23.55 4.02 1.48
N VAL A 147 -23.33 2.87 0.83
CA VAL A 147 -23.50 1.53 1.45
C VAL A 147 -22.54 1.34 2.62
N VAL A 148 -21.30 1.79 2.46
CA VAL A 148 -20.27 1.71 3.50
C VAL A 148 -20.62 2.58 4.72
N ARG A 149 -21.11 3.81 4.51
CA ARG A 149 -21.49 4.72 5.59
C ARG A 149 -22.73 4.21 6.34
N ALA A 150 -23.68 3.61 5.62
CA ALA A 150 -24.88 3.00 6.20
C ALA A 150 -24.60 1.78 7.09
N GLY A 151 -23.47 1.08 6.90
CA GLY A 151 -23.10 -0.07 7.73
C GLY A 151 -22.32 0.27 9.01
N VAL A 152 -22.02 1.55 9.25
CA VAL A 152 -21.32 2.03 10.46
C VAL A 152 -22.23 2.76 11.43
N ASP A 153 -23.38 3.22 10.94
CA ASP A 153 -24.40 3.83 11.78
C ASP A 153 -25.31 2.79 12.49
N ASP A 154 -25.07 1.49 12.30
CA ASP A 154 -25.72 0.36 13.01
C ASP A 154 -24.71 -0.37 13.92
#